data_AF-C3JYU1-F1
#
_entry.id   AF-C3JYU1-F1
#
_cell.length_a   1.000
_cell.length_b   1.000
_cell.length_c   1.000
_cell.angle_alpha   90.00
_cell.angle_beta   90.00
_cell.angle_gamma   90.00
#
_symmetry.space_group_name_H-M   'P 1'
#
loop_
_entity.id
_entity.type
_entity.pdbx_description
1 polymer ?
#
loop_
_entity_poly.entity_id
_entity_poly.type
_entity_poly.pdbx_seq_one_letter_code
_entity_poly.pdbx_strand_id
1 'polypeptide(L)'
;MPSFDVVSELDKHEVTNAVENAVKELDRRYDLKGKGSFEFKEKELTVNLTAEADFQLEAMIEILKLSLVKRKIDAQCLEIKDAYASGKLMKQEAVLKEGIDKELAKKIVAHVKDAKLKVQAAIQGEQVRITGKKRDDLQEAIAALRAKTFDMPLQFNNFRD
;
A
#
# COMPACT_ATOMS: atom_id res chain seq x y z
N MET A 1 19.11 23.46 4.91
CA MET A 1 19.59 22.19 5.50
C MET A 1 18.81 21.13 4.77
N PRO A 2 19.46 20.25 3.99
CA PRO A 2 18.73 19.44 3.04
C PRO A 2 17.77 18.48 3.77
N SER A 3 16.63 18.21 3.13
CA SER A 3 15.60 17.34 3.69
C SER A 3 14.82 16.60 2.61
N PHE A 4 14.07 15.58 3.01
CA PHE A 4 13.06 14.91 2.20
C PHE A 4 11.92 14.44 3.10
N ASP A 5 10.79 14.09 2.50
CA ASP A 5 9.63 13.55 3.21
C ASP A 5 9.49 12.05 2.90
N VAL A 6 9.23 11.26 3.95
CA VAL A 6 8.78 9.88 3.86
C VAL A 6 7.26 9.92 3.87
N VAL A 7 6.67 9.33 2.84
CA VAL A 7 5.21 9.26 2.64
C VAL A 7 4.80 7.83 2.30
N SER A 8 3.50 7.58 2.35
CA SER A 8 2.87 6.35 1.86
C SER A 8 1.64 6.75 1.03
N GLU A 9 1.85 7.12 -0.23
CA GLU A 9 0.80 7.66 -1.11
C GLU A 9 0.34 6.64 -2.14
N LEU A 10 -0.93 6.72 -2.52
CA LEU A 10 -1.50 5.95 -3.63
C LEU A 10 -1.79 6.86 -4.82
N ASP A 11 -1.30 6.48 -6.00
CA ASP A 11 -1.78 7.06 -7.24
C ASP A 11 -3.17 6.50 -7.55
N LYS A 12 -4.20 7.30 -7.25
CA LYS A 12 -5.61 6.90 -7.38
C LYS A 12 -5.98 6.53 -8.81
N HIS A 13 -5.35 7.15 -9.81
CA HIS A 13 -5.59 6.80 -11.20
C HIS A 13 -5.01 5.42 -11.54
N GLU A 14 -3.79 5.14 -11.08
CA GLU A 14 -3.19 3.81 -11.26
C GLU A 14 -3.90 2.72 -10.45
N VAL A 15 -4.49 3.05 -9.29
CA VAL A 15 -5.34 2.12 -8.53
C VAL A 15 -6.58 1.75 -9.34
N THR A 16 -7.34 2.72 -9.86
CA THR A 16 -8.50 2.42 -10.72
C THR A 16 -8.10 1.55 -11.91
N ASN A 17 -7.00 1.91 -12.59
CA ASN A 17 -6.44 1.13 -13.69
C ASN A 17 -6.03 -0.30 -13.28
N ALA A 18 -5.55 -0.50 -12.05
CA ALA A 18 -5.20 -1.82 -11.52
C ALA A 18 -6.44 -2.67 -11.24
N VAL A 19 -7.49 -2.08 -10.65
CA VAL A 19 -8.74 -2.82 -10.38
C VAL A 19 -9.46 -3.20 -11.68
N GLU A 20 -9.49 -2.31 -12.67
CA GLU A 20 -10.01 -2.64 -14.01
C GLU A 20 -9.23 -3.79 -14.67
N ASN A 21 -7.91 -3.82 -14.49
CA ASN A 21 -7.09 -4.93 -14.96
C ASN A 21 -7.42 -6.23 -14.21
N ALA A 22 -7.67 -6.17 -12.90
CA ALA A 22 -8.08 -7.32 -12.10
C ALA A 22 -9.43 -7.89 -12.57
N VAL A 23 -10.40 -7.03 -12.90
CA VAL A 23 -11.69 -7.45 -13.50
C VAL A 23 -11.46 -8.18 -14.83
N LYS A 24 -10.64 -7.63 -15.72
CA LYS A 24 -10.32 -8.27 -17.01
C LYS A 24 -9.62 -9.61 -16.84
N GLU A 25 -8.74 -9.73 -15.84
CA GLU A 25 -8.03 -10.98 -15.55
C GLU A 25 -8.97 -12.04 -14.94
N LEU A 26 -9.91 -11.61 -14.09
CA LEU A 26 -10.96 -12.47 -13.54
C LEU A 26 -11.81 -13.11 -14.65
N ASP A 27 -12.21 -12.32 -15.64
CA ASP A 27 -13.01 -12.78 -16.79
C ASP A 27 -12.26 -13.77 -17.70
N ARG A 28 -10.92 -13.78 -17.64
CA ARG A 28 -10.06 -14.71 -18.41
C ARG A 28 -9.84 -16.02 -17.68
N ARG A 29 -9.93 -16.05 -16.35
CA ARG A 29 -9.75 -17.27 -15.56
C ARG A 29 -10.98 -18.16 -15.65
N TYR A 30 -10.86 -19.27 -16.39
CA TYR A 30 -11.95 -20.23 -16.60
C TYR A 30 -12.61 -20.71 -15.30
N ASP A 31 -11.83 -20.90 -14.24
CA ASP A 31 -12.31 -21.40 -12.95
C ASP A 31 -13.11 -20.36 -12.14
N LEU A 32 -12.86 -19.07 -12.35
CA LEU A 32 -13.50 -17.94 -11.65
C LEU A 32 -14.52 -17.17 -12.50
N LYS A 33 -14.45 -17.28 -13.83
CA LYS A 33 -15.32 -16.56 -14.75
C LYS A 33 -16.79 -16.81 -14.44
N GLY A 34 -17.53 -15.73 -14.17
CA GLY A 34 -18.95 -15.77 -13.80
C GLY A 34 -19.24 -16.19 -12.36
N LYS A 35 -18.21 -16.46 -11.55
CA LYS A 35 -18.33 -16.87 -10.13
C LYS A 35 -17.84 -15.82 -9.15
N GLY A 36 -17.31 -14.70 -9.63
CA GLY A 36 -16.90 -13.61 -8.77
C GLY A 36 -16.87 -12.26 -9.47
N SER A 37 -16.72 -11.21 -8.67
CA SER A 37 -16.69 -9.82 -9.13
C SER A 37 -15.85 -8.95 -8.22
N PHE A 38 -15.17 -7.96 -8.80
CA PHE A 38 -14.60 -6.83 -8.07
C PHE A 38 -15.49 -5.60 -8.25
N GLU A 39 -15.75 -4.88 -7.16
CA GLU A 39 -16.37 -3.55 -7.19
C GLU A 39 -15.45 -2.57 -6.47
N PHE A 40 -14.94 -1.57 -7.18
CA PHE A 40 -14.10 -0.55 -6.56
C PHE A 40 -14.95 0.64 -6.07
N LYS A 41 -14.94 0.85 -4.76
CA LYS A 41 -15.51 2.04 -4.13
C LYS A 41 -14.42 3.10 -3.97
N GLU A 42 -14.20 3.89 -5.01
CA GLU A 42 -13.11 4.88 -5.07
C GLU A 42 -13.07 5.84 -3.88
N LYS A 43 -14.23 6.31 -3.41
CA LYS A 43 -14.32 7.24 -2.27
C LYS A 43 -13.86 6.62 -0.95
N GLU A 44 -14.07 5.32 -0.80
CA GLU A 44 -13.70 4.56 0.40
C GLU A 44 -12.31 3.94 0.26
N LEU A 45 -11.69 4.00 -0.92
CA LEU A 45 -10.48 3.27 -1.28
C LEU A 45 -10.60 1.77 -0.95
N THR A 46 -11.78 1.19 -1.18
CA THR A 46 -12.07 -0.21 -0.87
C THR A 46 -12.49 -0.96 -2.12
N VAL A 47 -11.88 -2.12 -2.35
CA VAL A 47 -12.31 -3.08 -3.36
C VAL A 47 -13.17 -4.13 -2.66
N ASN A 48 -14.43 -4.24 -3.04
CA ASN A 48 -15.29 -5.35 -2.60
C ASN A 48 -15.08 -6.53 -3.53
N LEU A 49 -14.74 -7.66 -2.96
CA LEU A 49 -14.68 -8.94 -3.63
C LEU A 49 -15.97 -9.70 -3.30
N THR A 50 -16.58 -10.30 -4.31
CA THR A 50 -17.68 -11.23 -4.13
C THR A 50 -17.37 -12.50 -4.91
N ALA A 51 -17.60 -13.66 -4.32
CA ALA A 51 -17.45 -14.96 -4.95
C ALA A 51 -18.48 -15.97 -4.42
N GLU A 52 -18.52 -17.19 -4.99
CA GLU A 52 -19.41 -18.27 -4.50
C GLU A 52 -18.80 -19.04 -3.31
N ALA A 53 -17.48 -18.96 -3.10
CA ALA A 53 -16.77 -19.66 -2.03
C ALA A 53 -15.48 -18.96 -1.59
N ASP A 54 -15.00 -19.24 -0.38
CA ASP A 54 -13.82 -18.59 0.21
C ASP A 54 -12.54 -18.79 -0.60
N PHE A 55 -12.29 -20.02 -1.11
CA PHE A 55 -11.10 -20.29 -1.92
C PHE A 55 -11.07 -19.48 -3.23
N GLN A 56 -12.23 -19.05 -3.74
CA GLN A 56 -12.31 -18.18 -4.90
C GLN A 56 -11.94 -16.73 -4.54
N LEU A 57 -12.32 -16.27 -3.34
CA LEU A 57 -11.88 -14.97 -2.82
C LEU A 57 -10.36 -14.92 -2.67
N GLU A 58 -9.73 -15.97 -2.14
CA GLU A 58 -8.27 -16.07 -2.06
C GLU A 58 -7.62 -15.93 -3.45
N ALA A 59 -8.13 -16.67 -4.44
CA ALA A 59 -7.65 -16.58 -5.82
C ALA A 59 -7.85 -15.18 -6.43
N MET A 60 -8.96 -14.51 -6.09
CA MET A 60 -9.25 -13.14 -6.51
C MET A 60 -8.31 -12.12 -5.83
N ILE A 61 -7.99 -12.28 -4.54
CA ILE A 61 -7.01 -11.43 -3.85
C ILE A 61 -5.66 -11.48 -4.57
N GLU A 62 -5.21 -12.66 -4.98
CA GLU A 62 -3.94 -12.79 -5.71
C GLU A 62 -3.97 -12.10 -7.07
N ILE A 63 -5.11 -12.17 -7.79
CA ILE A 63 -5.30 -11.40 -9.03
C ILE A 63 -5.20 -9.89 -8.76
N LEU A 64 -5.85 -9.41 -7.70
CA LEU A 64 -5.83 -7.99 -7.32
C LEU A 64 -4.40 -7.53 -6.98
N LYS A 65 -3.67 -8.26 -6.14
CA LYS A 65 -2.28 -7.97 -5.78
C LYS A 65 -1.39 -7.90 -7.02
N LEU A 66 -1.47 -8.89 -7.91
CA LEU A 66 -0.69 -8.92 -9.15
C LEU A 66 -1.02 -7.75 -10.06
N SER A 67 -2.29 -7.33 -10.10
CA SER A 67 -2.74 -6.22 -10.93
C SER A 67 -2.24 -4.86 -10.41
N LEU A 68 -2.19 -4.69 -9.08
CA LEU A 68 -1.59 -3.52 -8.43
C LEU A 68 -0.07 -3.44 -8.69
N VAL A 69 0.65 -4.55 -8.51
CA VAL A 69 2.10 -4.61 -8.73
C VAL A 69 2.46 -4.27 -10.18
N LYS A 70 1.66 -4.75 -11.16
CA LYS A 70 1.83 -4.38 -12.59
C LYS A 70 1.65 -2.88 -12.86
N ARG A 71 0.90 -2.18 -12.01
CA ARG A 71 0.74 -0.72 -12.02
C ARG A 71 1.68 0.02 -11.08
N LYS A 72 2.74 -0.66 -10.60
CA LYS A 72 3.75 -0.11 -9.67
C LYS A 72 3.18 0.33 -8.32
N ILE A 73 2.04 -0.23 -7.93
CA ILE A 73 1.48 -0.07 -6.60
C ILE A 73 1.90 -1.27 -5.76
N ASP A 74 2.55 -1.02 -4.64
CA ASP A 74 2.96 -2.08 -3.73
C ASP A 74 1.74 -2.69 -3.04
N ALA A 75 1.57 -4.00 -3.19
CA ALA A 75 0.45 -4.73 -2.62
C ALA A 75 0.39 -4.70 -1.08
N GLN A 76 1.47 -4.30 -0.38
CA GLN A 76 1.46 -4.09 1.07
C GLN A 76 0.49 -2.99 1.51
N CYS A 77 0.04 -2.11 0.61
CA CYS A 77 -1.01 -1.15 0.95
C CYS A 77 -2.39 -1.79 1.20
N LEU A 78 -2.60 -3.05 0.82
CA LEU A 78 -3.87 -3.73 1.00
C LEU A 78 -4.04 -4.26 2.43
N GLU A 79 -5.10 -3.80 3.08
CA GLU A 79 -5.69 -4.47 4.23
C GLU A 79 -6.81 -5.40 3.77
N ILE A 80 -6.58 -6.70 3.89
CA ILE A 80 -7.60 -7.70 3.59
C ILE A 80 -8.41 -7.95 4.86
N LYS A 81 -9.70 -7.61 4.85
CA LYS A 81 -10.64 -7.90 5.94
C LYS A 81 -11.06 -9.36 5.94
N ASP A 82 -11.67 -9.82 7.04
CA ASP A 82 -12.22 -11.16 7.12
C ASP A 82 -13.34 -11.36 6.09
N ALA A 83 -13.38 -12.54 5.47
CA ALA A 83 -14.46 -12.92 4.58
C ALA A 83 -15.75 -13.16 5.39
N TYR A 84 -16.89 -12.84 4.79
CA TYR A 84 -18.20 -13.01 5.40
C TYR A 84 -19.24 -13.51 4.40
N ALA A 85 -20.19 -14.30 4.89
CA ALA A 85 -21.28 -14.83 4.08
C ALA A 85 -22.36 -13.77 3.82
N SER A 86 -22.88 -13.73 2.58
CA SER A 86 -23.98 -12.88 2.16
C SER A 86 -24.91 -13.70 1.24
N GLY A 87 -25.90 -14.36 1.85
CA GLY A 87 -26.79 -15.28 1.14
C GLY A 87 -26.04 -16.52 0.67
N LYS A 88 -25.97 -16.73 -0.66
CA LYS A 88 -25.21 -17.83 -1.28
C LYS A 88 -23.78 -17.44 -1.71
N LEU A 89 -23.38 -16.21 -1.40
CA LEU A 89 -22.11 -15.65 -1.83
C LEU A 89 -21.21 -15.41 -0.61
N MET A 90 -19.90 -15.45 -0.83
CA MET A 90 -18.89 -14.98 0.09
C MET A 90 -18.43 -13.60 -0.36
N LYS A 91 -18.24 -12.69 0.60
CA LYS A 91 -17.78 -11.33 0.36
C LYS A 91 -16.54 -11.04 1.19
N GLN A 92 -15.69 -10.18 0.68
CA GLN A 92 -14.50 -9.74 1.38
C GLN A 92 -14.13 -8.33 0.95
N GLU A 93 -13.60 -7.54 1.87
CA GLU A 93 -13.21 -6.17 1.61
C GLU A 93 -11.68 -6.07 1.62
N ALA A 94 -11.13 -5.48 0.57
CA ALA A 94 -9.72 -5.14 0.48
C ALA A 94 -9.58 -3.62 0.50
N VAL A 95 -9.15 -3.07 1.64
CA VAL A 95 -8.99 -1.62 1.86
C VAL A 95 -7.59 -1.22 1.46
N LEU A 96 -7.47 -0.23 0.56
CA LEU A 96 -6.20 0.36 0.16
C LEU A 96 -5.85 1.47 1.15
N LYS A 97 -4.82 1.25 1.96
CA LYS A 97 -4.32 2.24 2.90
C LYS A 97 -3.41 3.25 2.21
N GLU A 98 -3.52 4.50 2.62
CA GLU A 98 -2.57 5.57 2.33
C GLU A 98 -2.28 6.37 3.61
N GLY A 99 -1.22 7.17 3.57
CA GLY A 99 -0.72 7.95 4.69
C GLY A 99 0.17 7.15 5.66
N ILE A 100 0.89 7.89 6.50
CA ILE A 100 1.67 7.35 7.61
C ILE A 100 0.97 7.72 8.90
N ASP A 101 0.30 6.76 9.53
CA ASP A 101 -0.33 6.98 10.82
C ASP A 101 0.71 7.24 11.93
N LYS A 102 0.22 7.63 13.12
CA LYS A 102 1.08 7.98 14.26
C LYS A 102 1.92 6.80 14.76
N GLU A 103 1.45 5.56 14.62
CA GLU A 103 2.17 4.38 15.08
C GLU A 103 3.31 4.05 14.12
N LEU A 104 3.04 4.01 12.82
CA LEU A 104 4.03 3.81 11.78
C LEU A 104 5.05 4.95 11.77
N ALA A 105 4.63 6.21 11.92
CA ALA A 105 5.51 7.35 12.01
C ALA A 105 6.51 7.21 13.19
N LYS A 106 6.05 6.72 14.34
CA LYS A 106 6.93 6.40 15.48
C LYS A 106 7.91 5.27 15.16
N LYS A 107 7.46 4.20 14.48
CA LYS A 107 8.34 3.09 14.04
C LYS A 107 9.43 3.59 13.08
N ILE A 108 9.09 4.47 12.14
CA ILE A 108 10.03 5.10 11.21
C ILE A 108 11.05 5.96 11.98
N VAL A 109 10.59 6.86 12.85
CA VAL A 109 11.47 7.73 13.64
C VAL A 109 12.39 6.92 14.55
N ALA A 110 11.87 5.87 15.19
CA ALA A 110 12.67 4.96 16.02
C ALA A 110 13.76 4.28 15.19
N HIS A 111 13.41 3.72 14.02
CA HIS A 111 14.36 3.06 13.12
C HIS A 111 15.50 3.99 12.68
N VAL A 112 15.18 5.23 12.32
CA VAL A 112 16.19 6.23 11.93
C VAL A 112 17.14 6.55 13.09
N LYS A 113 16.64 6.62 14.32
CA LYS A 113 17.46 6.82 15.53
C LYS A 113 18.32 5.60 15.85
N ASP A 114 17.76 4.40 15.76
CA ASP A 114 18.45 3.14 16.06
C ASP A 114 19.58 2.87 15.07
N ALA A 115 19.43 3.29 13.81
CA ALA A 115 20.47 3.26 12.80
C ALA A 115 21.63 4.26 13.04
N LYS A 116 21.53 5.11 14.07
CA LYS A 116 22.55 6.12 14.46
C LYS A 116 22.97 7.05 13.33
N LEU A 117 22.05 7.34 12.41
CA LEU A 117 22.28 8.20 11.26
C LEU A 117 22.38 9.68 11.69
N LYS A 118 23.14 10.48 10.94
CA LYS A 118 23.35 11.92 11.21
C LYS A 118 22.19 12.79 10.68
N VAL A 119 20.96 12.31 10.84
CA VAL A 119 19.73 12.97 10.39
C VAL A 119 18.75 13.11 11.55
N GLN A 120 17.81 14.04 11.43
CA GLN A 120 16.69 14.22 12.35
C GLN A 120 15.39 13.86 11.64
N ALA A 121 14.58 12.99 12.26
CA ALA A 121 13.26 12.60 11.79
C ALA A 121 12.17 13.30 12.61
N ALA A 122 11.25 13.99 11.95
CA ALA A 122 10.14 14.70 12.58
C ALA A 122 8.80 14.30 11.94
N ILE A 123 7.82 13.96 12.78
CA ILE A 123 6.46 13.61 12.33
C ILE A 123 5.73 14.91 11.98
N GLN A 124 5.17 15.00 10.76
CA GLN A 124 4.43 16.15 10.26
C GLN A 124 3.09 15.69 9.67
N GLY A 125 2.03 15.65 10.49
CA GLY A 125 0.75 15.10 10.05
C GLY A 125 0.91 13.61 9.70
N GLU A 126 0.63 13.27 8.44
CA GLU A 126 0.67 11.90 7.90
C GLU A 126 1.96 11.57 7.12
N GLN A 127 3.02 12.34 7.36
CA GLN A 127 4.34 12.12 6.77
C GLN A 127 5.46 12.28 7.81
N VAL A 128 6.65 11.76 7.50
CA VAL A 128 7.84 11.94 8.33
C VAL A 128 8.91 12.70 7.55
N ARG A 129 9.23 13.92 7.98
CA ARG A 129 10.31 14.72 7.41
C ARG A 129 11.66 14.29 7.97
N ILE A 130 12.59 13.97 7.08
CA ILE A 130 14.00 13.68 7.42
C ILE A 130 14.85 14.87 7.01
N THR A 131 15.57 15.46 7.97
CA THR A 131 16.47 16.60 7.75
C THR A 131 17.90 16.22 8.12
N GLY A 132 18.89 16.61 7.32
CA GLY A 132 20.29 16.30 7.53
C GLY A 132 21.20 17.47 7.17
N LYS A 133 22.47 17.43 7.58
CA LYS A 133 23.47 18.44 7.17
C LYS A 133 24.04 18.16 5.80
N LYS A 134 24.24 16.89 5.45
CA LYS A 134 24.77 16.44 4.16
C LYS A 134 23.73 15.65 3.40
N ARG A 135 23.77 15.75 2.07
CA ARG A 135 22.92 14.93 1.19
C ARG A 135 23.26 13.44 1.28
N ASP A 136 24.52 13.09 1.55
CA ASP A 136 24.95 11.70 1.74
C ASP A 136 24.24 11.05 2.94
N ASP A 137 24.15 11.76 4.08
CA ASP A 137 23.45 11.29 5.28
C ASP A 137 21.95 11.02 4.97
N LEU A 138 21.34 11.80 4.06
CA LEU A 138 19.96 11.60 3.62
C LEU A 138 19.82 10.35 2.73
N GLN A 139 20.78 10.09 1.84
CA GLN A 139 20.77 8.87 1.02
C GLN A 139 20.95 7.62 1.89
N GLU A 140 21.81 7.68 2.92
CA GLU A 140 21.93 6.61 3.91
C GLU A 140 20.61 6.37 4.66
N ALA A 141 19.88 7.44 5.02
CA ALA A 141 18.57 7.32 5.64
C ALA A 141 17.54 6.65 4.72
N ILE A 142 17.52 6.99 3.43
CA ILE A 142 16.65 6.33 2.44
C ILE A 142 17.01 4.85 2.32
N ALA A 143 18.31 4.52 2.23
CA ALA A 143 18.77 3.14 2.15
C ALA A 143 18.37 2.33 3.40
N ALA A 144 18.55 2.90 4.60
CA ALA A 144 18.17 2.27 5.85
C ALA A 144 16.65 2.04 5.96
N LEU A 145 15.83 2.99 5.48
CA LEU A 145 14.38 2.86 5.47
C LEU A 145 13.90 1.81 4.44
N ARG A 146 14.53 1.74 3.27
CA ARG A 146 14.23 0.71 2.26
C ARG A 146 14.66 -0.70 2.69
N ALA A 147 15.70 -0.81 3.52
CA ALA A 147 16.22 -2.10 3.97
C ALA A 147 15.35 -2.79 5.03
N LYS A 148 14.42 -2.06 5.67
CA LYS A 148 13.51 -2.60 6.67
C LYS A 148 12.11 -2.73 6.09
N THR A 149 11.47 -3.87 6.36
CA THR A 149 10.04 -4.06 6.07
C THR A 149 9.21 -3.31 7.11
N PHE A 150 8.30 -2.48 6.62
CA PHE A 150 7.30 -1.79 7.43
C PHE A 150 5.90 -2.32 7.09
N ASP A 151 4.91 -1.89 7.86
CA ASP A 151 3.51 -2.32 7.69
C ASP A 151 2.86 -1.68 6.44
N MET A 152 3.52 -0.70 5.82
CA MET A 152 3.08 0.05 4.64
C MET A 152 4.26 0.33 3.72
N PRO A 153 4.03 0.43 2.40
CA PRO A 153 5.05 0.84 1.45
C PRO A 153 5.46 2.30 1.68
N LEU A 154 6.76 2.57 1.62
CA LEU A 154 7.30 3.91 1.82
C LEU A 154 7.82 4.49 0.50
N GLN A 155 7.44 5.73 0.21
CA GLN A 155 8.04 6.55 -0.84
C GLN A 155 8.79 7.73 -0.23
N PHE A 156 9.68 8.31 -1.03
CA PHE A 156 10.56 9.39 -0.63
C PHE A 156 10.41 10.52 -1.64
N ASN A 157 9.85 11.65 -1.21
CA ASN A 157 9.53 12.78 -2.08
C ASN A 157 9.93 14.12 -1.42
N ASN A 158 9.54 15.23 -2.06
CA ASN A 158 9.74 16.60 -1.57
C ASN A 158 11.18 16.89 -1.07
N PHE A 159 12.18 16.57 -1.91
CA PHE A 159 13.59 16.88 -1.61
C PHE A 159 13.83 18.39 -1.61
N ARG A 160 14.45 18.91 -0.55
CA ARG A 160 14.74 20.33 -0.33
C ARG A 160 16.19 20.56 0.10
N ASP A 161 16.66 21.79 -0.07
CA ASP A 161 18.02 22.25 0.29
C ASP A 161 18.13 22.98 1.64
#